data_AF-A0A2D7B164-F1
#
_entry.id   AF-A0A2D7B164-F1
#
_cell.length_a   1.000
_cell.length_b   1.000
_cell.length_c   1.000
_cell.angle_alpha   90.00
_cell.angle_beta   90.00
_cell.angle_gamma   90.00
#
_symmetry.space_group_name_H-M   'P 1'
#
loop_
_entity.id
_entity.type
_entity.pdbx_description
1 polymer ?
#
loop_
_entity_poly.entity_id
_entity_poly.type
_entity_poly.pdbx_seq_one_letter_code
_entity_poly.pdbx_strand_id
1 'polypeptide(L)'
;MIECDKHGPNEATFVCSHILETLRTKTPRGFNWDFDEEGGIQAFCDSCWNATDEEWLEISADTCRMICLGCLKDAAAINGFEFDPEPYRNAEGKA
;
A
#
# COMPACT_ATOMS: atom_id res chain seq x y z
N MET A 1 10.96 3.86 -9.58
CA MET A 1 10.26 5.15 -9.38
C MET A 1 9.13 5.28 -10.38
N ILE A 2 8.05 5.97 -10.01
CA ILE A 2 6.95 6.33 -10.90
C ILE A 2 6.69 7.83 -10.83
N GLU A 3 6.25 8.40 -11.96
CA GLU A 3 5.81 9.78 -12.03
C GLU A 3 4.38 9.89 -11.49
N CYS A 4 4.19 10.67 -10.42
CA CYS A 4 2.87 10.93 -9.84
C CYS A 4 2.48 12.40 -10.05
N ASP A 5 1.30 12.65 -10.60
CA ASP A 5 0.80 14.01 -10.84
C ASP A 5 0.74 14.88 -9.57
N LYS A 6 0.55 14.27 -8.39
CA LYS A 6 0.46 14.98 -7.10
C LYS A 6 1.82 15.15 -6.41
N HIS A 7 2.68 14.13 -6.47
CA HIS A 7 3.89 14.07 -5.64
C HIS A 7 5.20 14.11 -6.44
N GLY A 8 5.12 14.19 -7.77
CA GLY A 8 6.28 14.09 -8.65
C GLY A 8 6.89 12.68 -8.69
N PRO A 9 8.18 12.57 -9.08
CA PRO A 9 8.91 11.30 -9.06
C PRO A 9 8.96 10.74 -7.64
N ASN A 10 8.49 9.51 -7.45
CA ASN A 10 8.51 8.88 -6.15
C ASN A 10 8.65 7.35 -6.27
N GLU A 11 8.89 6.68 -5.15
CA GLU A 11 9.00 5.23 -5.10
C GLU A 11 7.66 4.56 -5.44
N ALA A 12 7.72 3.42 -6.13
CA ALA A 12 6.54 2.61 -6.46
C ALA A 12 6.16 1.74 -5.26
N THR A 13 4.86 1.61 -5.02
CA THR A 13 4.28 0.74 -3.99
C THR A 13 3.10 -0.02 -4.58
N PHE A 14 2.83 -1.23 -4.10
CA PHE A 14 1.69 -2.03 -4.51
C PHE A 14 0.58 -1.97 -3.47
N VAL A 15 -0.66 -1.82 -3.91
CA VAL A 15 -1.81 -1.73 -3.01
C VAL A 15 -3.05 -2.41 -3.58
N CYS A 16 -4.02 -2.76 -2.74
CA CYS A 16 -5.34 -3.09 -3.25
C CYS A 16 -6.08 -1.85 -3.80
N SER A 17 -6.95 -2.06 -4.79
CA SER A 17 -7.81 -1.04 -5.39
C SER A 17 -8.68 -0.31 -4.33
N HIS A 18 -9.01 -0.97 -3.22
CA HIS A 18 -9.73 -0.37 -2.10
C HIS A 18 -8.95 0.78 -1.42
N ILE A 19 -7.61 0.73 -1.38
CA ILE A 19 -6.79 1.86 -0.89
C ILE A 19 -6.90 3.06 -1.84
N LEU A 20 -7.01 2.85 -3.16
CA LEU A 20 -7.28 3.93 -4.11
C LEU A 20 -8.67 4.53 -3.86
N GLU A 21 -9.65 3.70 -3.48
CA GLU A 21 -10.97 4.20 -3.12
C GLU A 21 -10.93 5.05 -1.84
N THR A 22 -10.12 4.71 -0.85
CA THR A 22 -9.86 5.57 0.32
C THR A 22 -9.34 6.93 -0.12
N LEU A 23 -8.37 6.97 -1.04
CA LEU A 23 -7.84 8.23 -1.57
C LEU A 23 -8.91 9.07 -2.29
N ARG A 24 -9.79 8.41 -3.06
CA ARG A 24 -10.87 9.04 -3.83
C ARG A 24 -12.01 9.56 -2.95
N THR A 25 -12.47 8.74 -2.01
CA THR A 25 -13.69 8.97 -1.22
C THR A 25 -13.41 9.57 0.16
N LYS A 26 -12.14 9.60 0.58
CA LYS A 26 -11.71 9.97 1.93
C LYS A 26 -12.35 9.12 3.03
N THR A 27 -12.81 7.91 2.69
CA THR A 27 -13.41 6.97 3.64
C THR A 27 -12.37 5.92 4.05
N PRO A 28 -12.08 5.74 5.35
CA PRO A 28 -11.18 4.70 5.85
C PRO A 28 -11.67 3.29 5.53
N ARG A 29 -10.75 2.39 5.22
CA ARG A 29 -11.00 0.96 4.94
C ARG A 29 -9.99 0.03 5.62
N GLY A 30 -9.13 0.58 6.49
CA GLY A 30 -7.99 -0.11 7.06
C GLY A 30 -6.70 0.14 6.28
N PHE A 31 -5.58 -0.08 6.95
CA PHE A 31 -4.25 0.10 6.39
C PHE A 31 -3.28 -0.89 7.05
N ASN A 32 -2.97 -1.97 6.34
CA ASN A 32 -2.00 -2.99 6.73
C ASN A 32 -0.92 -3.01 5.65
N TRP A 33 0.34 -3.10 6.02
CA TRP A 33 1.44 -3.00 5.09
C TRP A 33 2.59 -3.90 5.49
N ASP A 34 3.38 -4.31 4.50
CA ASP A 34 4.58 -5.13 4.67
C ASP A 34 5.57 -4.87 3.52
N PHE A 35 6.73 -5.47 3.61
CA PHE A 35 7.65 -5.61 2.49
C PHE A 35 7.39 -6.92 1.74
N ASP A 36 7.45 -6.87 0.41
CA ASP A 36 7.51 -8.08 -0.41
C ASP A 36 8.92 -8.72 -0.35
N GLU A 37 9.09 -9.87 -1.01
CA GLU A 37 10.36 -10.60 -1.04
C GLU A 37 11.52 -9.81 -1.66
N GLU A 38 11.24 -8.76 -2.44
CA GLU A 38 12.22 -7.89 -3.08
C GLU A 38 12.44 -6.58 -2.30
N GLY A 39 11.82 -6.43 -1.12
CA GLY A 39 11.88 -5.22 -0.28
C GLY A 39 10.98 -4.08 -0.77
N GLY A 40 10.10 -4.34 -1.74
CA GLY A 40 9.07 -3.42 -2.20
C GLY A 40 7.96 -3.26 -1.17
N ILE A 41 7.36 -2.07 -1.10
CA ILE A 41 6.27 -1.82 -0.15
C ILE A 41 4.95 -2.29 -0.76
N GLN A 42 4.22 -3.12 -0.02
CA GLN A 42 2.85 -3.48 -0.31
C GLN A 42 1.91 -3.08 0.84
N ALA A 43 0.69 -2.64 0.50
CA ALA A 43 -0.32 -2.31 1.51
C ALA A 43 -1.75 -2.67 1.09
N PHE A 44 -2.52 -3.17 2.05
CA PHE A 44 -3.86 -3.69 1.82
C PHE A 44 -4.84 -3.14 2.87
N CYS A 45 -6.09 -2.96 2.45
CA CYS A 45 -7.19 -2.66 3.37
C CYS A 45 -7.46 -3.87 4.29
N ASP A 46 -8.24 -3.67 5.36
CA ASP A 46 -8.49 -4.74 6.34
C ASP A 46 -9.14 -5.96 5.69
N SER A 47 -10.06 -5.76 4.75
CA SER A 47 -10.72 -6.87 4.06
C SER A 47 -9.77 -7.70 3.21
N CYS A 48 -8.82 -7.06 2.52
CA CYS A 48 -7.86 -7.79 1.69
C CYS A 48 -6.78 -8.45 2.55
N TRP A 49 -6.35 -7.80 3.63
CA TRP A 49 -5.35 -8.33 4.55
C TRP A 49 -5.84 -9.58 5.29
N ASN A 50 -7.13 -9.62 5.62
CA ASN A 50 -7.75 -10.76 6.33
C ASN A 50 -8.41 -11.77 5.37
N ALA A 51 -8.24 -11.63 4.05
CA ALA A 51 -8.72 -12.62 3.10
C ALA A 51 -7.98 -13.95 3.31
N THR A 52 -8.69 -15.05 3.17
CA THR A 52 -8.07 -16.37 3.09
C THR A 52 -7.23 -16.49 1.82
N ASP A 53 -6.30 -17.45 1.78
CA ASP A 53 -5.49 -17.70 0.58
C ASP A 53 -6.36 -17.99 -0.66
N GLU A 54 -7.48 -18.71 -0.49
CA GLU A 54 -8.43 -19.00 -1.56
C GLU A 54 -9.10 -17.73 -2.07
N GLU A 55 -9.67 -16.91 -1.19
CA GLU A 55 -10.27 -15.61 -1.57
C GLU A 55 -9.24 -14.68 -2.22
N TRP A 56 -8.02 -14.64 -1.70
CA TRP A 56 -6.94 -13.83 -2.25
C TRP A 56 -6.55 -14.26 -3.67
N LEU A 57 -6.45 -15.57 -3.91
CA LEU A 57 -6.18 -16.11 -5.25
C LEU A 57 -7.26 -15.70 -6.26
N GLU A 58 -8.51 -15.57 -5.84
CA GLU A 58 -9.61 -15.14 -6.71
C GLU A 58 -9.58 -13.64 -7.01
N ILE A 59 -9.22 -12.78 -6.05
CA ILE A 59 -9.37 -11.31 -6.18
C ILE A 59 -8.07 -10.57 -6.52
N SER A 60 -6.90 -11.16 -6.26
CA SER A 60 -5.61 -10.44 -6.27
C SER A 60 -5.26 -9.84 -7.64
N ALA A 61 -5.49 -10.59 -8.73
CA ALA A 61 -5.19 -10.15 -10.09
C ALA A 61 -5.95 -8.86 -10.47
N ASP A 62 -7.22 -8.77 -10.08
CA ASP A 62 -8.07 -7.62 -10.39
C ASP A 62 -7.96 -6.50 -9.35
N THR A 63 -7.39 -6.77 -8.18
CA THR A 63 -7.35 -5.84 -7.06
C THR A 63 -6.03 -5.10 -6.93
N CYS A 64 -4.89 -5.71 -7.27
CA CYS A 64 -3.58 -5.08 -7.07
C CYS A 64 -3.34 -3.91 -8.04
N ARG A 65 -2.87 -2.78 -7.51
CA ARG A 65 -2.60 -1.53 -8.22
C ARG A 65 -1.28 -0.95 -7.73
N MET A 66 -0.61 -0.19 -8.60
CA MET A 66 0.60 0.52 -8.24
C MET A 66 0.26 1.99 -7.92
N ILE A 67 0.77 2.49 -6.80
CA ILE A 67 0.72 3.93 -6.44
C ILE A 67 2.10 4.37 -5.95
N CYS A 68 2.30 5.68 -5.85
CA CYS A 68 3.56 6.22 -5.37
C CYS A 68 3.59 6.25 -3.83
N LEU A 69 4.78 6.20 -3.21
CA LEU A 69 4.92 6.22 -1.75
C LEU A 69 4.27 7.46 -1.11
N GLY A 70 4.26 8.61 -1.79
CA GLY A 70 3.52 9.79 -1.34
C GLY A 70 2.01 9.55 -1.26
N CYS A 71 1.40 8.93 -2.27
CA CYS A 71 -0.02 8.56 -2.25
C CYS A 71 -0.31 7.50 -1.20
N LEU A 72 0.64 6.60 -0.94
CA LEU A 72 0.50 5.63 0.14
C LEU A 72 0.47 6.31 1.51
N LYS A 73 1.36 7.28 1.75
CA LYS A 73 1.38 8.10 2.98
C LYS A 73 0.06 8.87 3.17
N ASP A 74 -0.51 9.43 2.11
CA ASP A 74 -1.84 10.05 2.18
C ASP A 74 -2.93 9.05 2.58
N ALA A 75 -2.90 7.84 2.02
CA ALA A 75 -3.88 6.81 2.32
C ALA A 75 -3.77 6.33 3.77
N ALA A 76 -2.55 6.17 4.28
CA ALA A 76 -2.30 5.87 5.69
C ALA A 76 -2.90 6.95 6.58
N ALA A 77 -2.64 8.23 6.28
CA ALA A 77 -3.16 9.36 7.06
C ALA A 77 -4.70 9.40 7.07
N ILE A 78 -5.37 9.13 5.94
CA ILE A 78 -6.84 9.04 5.88
C ILE A 78 -7.35 7.89 6.77
N ASN A 79 -6.63 6.77 6.81
CA ASN A 79 -6.96 5.64 7.69
C ASN A 79 -6.55 5.85 9.16
N GLY A 80 -5.99 7.01 9.51
CA GLY A 80 -5.61 7.34 10.89
C GLY A 80 -4.22 6.86 11.31
N PHE A 81 -3.34 6.52 10.36
CA PHE A 81 -1.98 6.07 10.62
C PHE A 81 -0.96 7.11 10.17
N GLU A 82 0.08 7.32 10.99
CA GLU A 82 1.32 7.93 10.52
C GLU A 82 2.20 6.81 9.94
N PHE A 83 2.59 6.94 8.67
CA PHE A 83 3.33 5.90 7.95
C PHE A 83 4.69 6.43 7.48
N ASP A 84 5.75 5.82 8.02
CA ASP A 84 7.12 6.01 7.57
C ASP A 84 7.86 4.66 7.48
N PRO A 85 8.17 4.16 6.26
CA PRO A 85 8.84 2.88 6.09
C PRO A 85 10.36 2.94 6.31
N GLU A 86 10.98 4.12 6.38
CA GLU A 86 12.45 4.25 6.47
C GLU A 86 13.08 3.61 7.71
N PRO A 87 12.50 3.73 8.93
CA PRO A 87 13.05 3.04 10.10
C PRO A 87 13.05 1.51 9.95
N TYR A 88 12.08 0.96 9.24
CA TYR A 88 11.89 -0.48 9.08
C TYR A 88 12.83 -1.08 8.02
N ARG A 89 13.13 -0.34 6.95
CA ARG A 89 14.14 -0.74 5.95
C ARG A 89 15.54 -0.91 6.51
N ASN A 90 15.87 -0.06 7.49
CA ASN A 90 17.20 -0.05 8.11
C ASN A 90 17.28 -0.94 9.35
N ALA A 91 16.14 -1.41 9.87
CA ALA A 91 16.08 -2.22 11.08
C ALA A 91 16.55 -3.67 10.85
N GLU A 92 16.36 -4.22 9.65
CA GLU A 92 16.80 -5.57 9.32
C GLU A 92 17.31 -5.64 7.88
N GLY A 93 18.64 -5.54 7.72
CA GLY A 93 19.25 -5.77 6.43
C GLY A 93 18.98 -7.17 5.91
N LYS A 94 18.09 -7.29 4.92
CA LYS A 94 18.20 -8.23 3.81
C LYS A 94 17.61 -7.62 2.54
N ALA A 95 18.50 -7.50 1.56
CA ALA A 95 18.17 -7.56 0.14
C ALA A 95 17.99 -9.02 -0.30
#